data_AF-A0A429DZ62-F1
#
_entry.id   AF-A0A429DZ62-F1
#
_cell.length_a   1.000
_cell.length_b   1.000
_cell.length_c   1.000
_cell.angle_alpha   90.00
_cell.angle_beta   90.00
_cell.angle_gamma   90.00
#
_symmetry.space_group_name_H-M   'P 1'
#
loop_
_entity.id
_entity.type
_entity.pdbx_description
1 polymer ?
#
loop_
_entity_poly.entity_id
_entity_poly.type
_entity_poly.pdbx_seq_one_letter_code
_entity_poly.pdbx_strand_id
1 'polypeptide(L)'
;MSRKRILGVVALTLAALAPAAGLAGAEPADTLRAISPTDAAPLPTGGVHGQSIGGSPASVKDYPYVIAALREGGSRPKGQSCSGSVIAPRKVLVAAHCKELAGEKSVLYGLDDLKSAGGTQLKAVDYKTHPKFTQPWYGYDVAVITVDGDIPVPPGGYAKVATSADTGLETPGKDGFSLGYGKKDINDSTQDVTLHKLTLPIVNASQCTGVENGVDPKTMICAGYSDGRKTILPGDSGGPFVVNGKVTGLASWSRSDFRWYSVYSRLNNDMGDWVAEQIGGEQPGDAFTLAASPSSVKVLPGKYVSASVTSKPGKNGAEDITLSASGLPEGAKATFQPATIKAGEVAKLTIETAAGTPEKAYQVTISGKGTTDTATAGLSLTVGAGEPPAGDLKVTVNPSSGSGRVGTLVSATVTATGGTGSITFSASGPGLPLSPMFWPQSVSSGGSSTMQVFAPYKAGTYPVTVTAKDGGGKTATTTYTLTVQ
;
A
#
# COMPACT_ATOMS: atom_id res chain seq x y z
N MET A 1 81.27 -41.87 5.74
CA MET A 1 80.04 -42.01 4.92
C MET A 1 79.59 -40.61 4.52
N SER A 2 80.08 -40.08 3.39
CA SER A 2 79.44 -40.07 2.06
C SER A 2 78.25 -39.09 1.99
N ARG A 3 78.49 -37.84 1.56
CA ARG A 3 78.14 -37.24 0.22
C ARG A 3 76.89 -36.35 0.35
N LYS A 4 76.73 -35.15 -0.24
CA LYS A 4 77.45 -34.39 -1.28
C LYS A 4 77.01 -32.89 -1.20
N ARG A 5 77.88 -32.04 -1.75
CA ARG A 5 77.82 -30.59 -2.13
C ARG A 5 76.51 -30.20 -2.89
N ILE A 6 76.09 -28.94 -3.05
CA ILE A 6 76.69 -27.87 -3.90
C ILE A 6 76.01 -26.49 -3.66
N LEU A 7 76.85 -25.46 -3.78
CA LEU A 7 76.71 -24.01 -4.05
C LEU A 7 75.35 -23.37 -4.41
N GLY A 8 75.22 -22.11 -3.97
CA GLY A 8 74.42 -21.07 -4.63
C GLY A 8 74.56 -19.70 -3.95
N VAL A 9 75.59 -18.93 -4.31
CA VAL A 9 75.79 -17.52 -3.92
C VAL A 9 75.08 -16.63 -4.95
N VAL A 10 74.21 -15.70 -4.52
CA VAL A 10 74.12 -14.34 -5.10
C VAL A 10 73.61 -13.40 -4.00
N ALA A 11 74.44 -12.44 -3.60
CA ALA A 11 74.03 -11.23 -2.89
C ALA A 11 73.75 -10.14 -3.92
N LEU A 12 72.67 -9.38 -3.77
CA LEU A 12 72.52 -8.07 -4.38
C LEU A 12 71.87 -7.09 -3.40
N THR A 13 72.34 -5.85 -3.52
CA THR A 13 72.43 -4.76 -2.55
C THR A 13 71.17 -3.89 -2.39
N LEU A 14 71.06 -3.30 -1.19
CA LEU A 14 70.50 -1.98 -0.80
C LEU A 14 69.30 -1.39 -1.57
N ALA A 15 68.24 -1.02 -0.83
CA ALA A 15 67.92 0.39 -0.54
C ALA A 15 66.72 0.52 0.42
N ALA A 16 66.83 1.46 1.34
CA ALA A 16 65.84 1.82 2.35
C ALA A 16 64.70 2.68 1.77
N LEU A 17 63.50 2.60 2.36
CA LEU A 17 62.60 3.75 2.58
C LEU A 17 61.49 3.39 3.57
N ALA A 18 61.39 4.22 4.62
CA ALA A 18 60.33 4.23 5.63
C ALA A 18 59.07 4.98 5.10
N PRO A 19 57.95 5.02 5.84
CA PRO A 19 56.59 4.96 5.29
C PRO A 19 56.04 6.32 4.82
N ALA A 20 55.18 6.29 3.80
CA ALA A 20 54.26 7.39 3.50
C ALA A 20 52.87 7.01 4.01
N ALA A 21 52.42 7.71 5.04
CA ALA A 21 51.01 7.76 5.43
C ALA A 21 50.21 8.45 4.31
N GLY A 22 49.15 7.79 3.82
CA GLY A 22 48.30 8.29 2.76
C GLY A 22 46.85 7.89 2.98
N LEU A 23 46.12 8.83 3.58
CA LEU A 23 44.71 9.20 3.37
C LEU A 23 43.65 8.09 3.19
N ALA A 24 42.69 8.11 4.13
CA ALA A 24 41.43 7.39 4.11
C ALA A 24 40.72 7.45 2.74
N GLY A 25 40.67 6.31 2.06
CA GLY A 25 39.75 6.03 0.98
C GLY A 25 38.55 5.27 1.54
N ALA A 26 37.34 5.76 1.25
CA ALA A 26 36.09 5.08 1.59
C ALA A 26 36.07 3.65 1.01
N GLU A 27 35.70 2.68 1.84
CA GLU A 27 35.51 1.30 1.39
C GLU A 27 34.34 1.22 0.39
N PRO A 28 34.48 0.47 -0.71
CA PRO A 28 33.40 0.31 -1.68
C PRO A 28 32.28 -0.53 -1.09
N ALA A 29 31.05 -0.20 -1.50
CA ALA A 29 29.83 -0.91 -1.12
C ALA A 29 29.94 -2.42 -1.40
N ASP A 30 29.60 -3.19 -0.36
CA ASP A 30 29.68 -4.65 -0.29
C ASP A 30 28.69 -5.29 -1.28
N THR A 31 29.15 -5.63 -2.48
CA THR A 31 28.40 -6.44 -3.46
C THR A 31 28.73 -7.91 -3.28
N LEU A 32 28.17 -8.56 -2.27
CA LEU A 32 28.25 -10.01 -2.12
C LEU A 32 26.95 -10.68 -2.60
N ARG A 33 27.07 -11.35 -3.76
CA ARG A 33 26.11 -12.34 -4.25
C ARG A 33 26.06 -13.54 -3.31
N ALA A 34 24.88 -14.17 -3.18
CA ALA A 34 24.71 -15.46 -2.53
C ALA A 34 25.67 -16.52 -3.12
N ILE A 35 26.53 -17.10 -2.28
CA ILE A 35 27.41 -18.23 -2.62
C ILE A 35 27.00 -19.42 -1.76
N SER A 36 26.75 -20.57 -2.39
CA SER A 36 26.67 -21.86 -1.68
C SER A 36 28.05 -22.20 -1.10
N PRO A 37 28.20 -22.45 0.22
CA PRO A 37 29.49 -22.90 0.75
C PRO A 37 29.64 -24.41 0.52
N THR A 38 30.56 -24.78 -0.37
CA THR A 38 31.24 -26.07 -0.31
C THR A 38 32.37 -25.99 0.74
N ASP A 39 32.41 -27.03 1.57
CA ASP A 39 33.49 -27.51 2.43
C ASP A 39 33.94 -26.68 3.66
N ALA A 40 33.48 -27.20 4.81
CA ALA A 40 34.20 -27.40 6.07
C ALA A 40 35.21 -26.32 6.50
N ALA A 41 34.72 -25.31 7.20
CA ALA A 41 35.47 -24.68 8.29
C ALA A 41 35.02 -25.32 9.62
N PRO A 42 35.93 -25.82 10.47
CA PRO A 42 35.55 -26.41 11.75
C PRO A 42 34.97 -25.35 12.69
N LEU A 43 33.88 -25.68 13.38
CA LEU A 43 33.25 -24.82 14.39
C LEU A 43 34.25 -24.53 15.52
N PRO A 44 34.41 -23.26 15.96
CA PRO A 44 35.21 -22.97 17.14
C PRO A 44 34.52 -23.56 18.37
N THR A 45 35.17 -24.54 19.01
CA THR A 45 34.79 -25.09 20.30
C THR A 45 35.15 -24.08 21.39
N GLY A 46 34.26 -23.13 21.67
CA GLY A 46 34.43 -22.14 22.72
C GLY A 46 33.08 -21.58 23.16
N GLY A 47 32.79 -21.68 24.46
CA GLY A 47 31.48 -21.48 25.08
C GLY A 47 30.76 -20.18 24.73
N VAL A 48 29.46 -20.31 24.46
CA VAL A 48 28.54 -19.20 24.16
C VAL A 48 27.98 -18.67 25.48
N HIS A 49 28.44 -17.50 25.90
CA HIS A 49 27.67 -16.62 26.77
C HIS A 49 26.73 -15.79 25.89
N GLY A 50 25.43 -16.08 25.98
CA GLY A 50 24.30 -15.15 25.77
C GLY A 50 24.32 -14.24 24.53
N GLN A 51 24.08 -14.80 23.35
CA GLN A 51 23.31 -14.13 22.30
C GLN A 51 22.37 -15.15 21.66
N SER A 52 21.11 -14.74 21.52
CA SER A 52 20.02 -15.34 20.73
C SER A 52 20.55 -15.99 19.46
N ILE A 53 19.92 -17.05 18.93
CA ILE A 53 20.32 -17.56 17.60
C ILE A 53 19.90 -16.54 16.51
N GLY A 54 20.76 -15.53 16.33
CA GLY A 54 20.90 -14.54 15.27
C GLY A 54 19.79 -13.54 14.99
N GLY A 55 18.80 -13.38 15.89
CA GLY A 55 17.84 -12.28 15.90
C GLY A 55 18.27 -11.09 16.77
N SER A 56 17.72 -9.90 16.52
CA SER A 56 17.94 -8.68 17.29
C SER A 56 16.67 -8.25 18.04
N PRO A 57 16.77 -7.50 19.16
CA PRO A 57 15.60 -6.87 19.78
C PRO A 57 14.81 -6.02 18.78
N ALA A 58 13.49 -5.95 18.96
CA ALA A 58 12.60 -5.12 18.16
C ALA A 58 11.49 -4.53 19.02
N SER A 59 10.83 -3.47 18.53
CA SER A 59 9.77 -2.78 19.26
C SER A 59 8.47 -2.71 18.46
N VAL A 60 7.33 -2.85 19.14
CA VAL A 60 6.00 -2.60 18.57
C VAL A 60 5.84 -1.14 18.14
N LYS A 61 6.68 -0.22 18.65
CA LYS A 61 6.72 1.15 18.17
C LYS A 61 7.16 1.24 16.70
N ASP A 62 8.14 0.41 16.31
CA ASP A 62 8.68 0.37 14.96
C ASP A 62 7.85 -0.52 14.03
N TYR A 63 7.18 -1.52 14.61
CA TYR A 63 6.34 -2.49 13.91
C TYR A 63 4.94 -2.57 14.57
N PRO A 64 4.11 -1.52 14.41
CA PRO A 64 2.85 -1.35 15.15
C PRO A 64 1.76 -2.35 14.80
N TYR A 65 1.99 -3.21 13.82
CA TYR A 65 1.09 -4.31 13.45
C TYR A 65 1.44 -5.63 14.13
N VAL A 66 2.60 -5.78 14.77
CA VAL A 66 2.95 -7.08 15.40
C VAL A 66 2.06 -7.34 16.61
N ILE A 67 1.60 -8.59 16.73
CA ILE A 67 0.72 -9.00 17.81
C ILE A 67 1.03 -10.44 18.25
N ALA A 68 0.89 -10.74 19.54
CA ALA A 68 1.02 -12.09 20.06
C ALA A 68 -0.30 -12.85 19.94
N ALA A 69 -0.26 -14.08 19.43
CA ALA A 69 -1.39 -15.00 19.44
C ALA A 69 -1.26 -15.96 20.63
N LEU A 70 -2.27 -15.93 21.49
CA LEU A 70 -2.31 -16.59 22.77
C LEU A 70 -3.30 -17.75 22.78
N ARG A 71 -2.99 -18.74 23.60
CA ARG A 71 -3.80 -19.92 23.83
C ARG A 71 -3.90 -20.20 25.33
N GLU A 72 -5.11 -20.44 25.80
CA GLU A 72 -5.33 -20.92 27.17
C GLU A 72 -4.59 -22.25 27.41
N GLY A 73 -3.87 -22.35 28.53
CA GLY A 73 -3.05 -23.51 28.86
C GLY A 73 -1.77 -23.64 28.02
N GLY A 74 -1.36 -22.60 27.29
CA GLY A 74 -0.02 -22.51 26.70
C GLY A 74 1.07 -22.45 27.79
N SER A 75 2.19 -23.12 27.56
CA SER A 75 3.29 -23.24 28.54
C SER A 75 4.18 -22.00 28.64
N ARG A 76 4.03 -21.04 27.73
CA ARG A 76 4.77 -19.77 27.72
C ARG A 76 3.97 -18.67 28.41
N PRO A 77 4.62 -17.58 28.87
CA PRO A 77 3.93 -16.44 29.46
C PRO A 77 2.69 -16.00 28.67
N LYS A 78 1.59 -15.74 29.39
CA LYS A 78 0.27 -15.40 28.84
C LYS A 78 -0.33 -16.44 27.88
N GLY A 79 0.26 -17.63 27.79
CA GLY A 79 -0.13 -18.65 26.83
C GLY A 79 0.35 -18.37 25.40
N GLN A 80 1.42 -17.58 25.22
CA GLN A 80 1.98 -17.29 23.89
C GLN A 80 2.29 -18.60 23.15
N SER A 81 1.62 -18.79 22.02
CA SER A 81 1.80 -19.99 21.19
C SER A 81 2.22 -19.65 19.77
N CYS A 82 1.79 -18.49 19.28
CA CYS A 82 2.07 -18.00 17.94
C CYS A 82 2.28 -16.48 17.96
N SER A 83 2.77 -15.95 16.85
CA SER A 83 2.84 -14.52 16.55
C SER A 83 1.91 -14.21 15.38
N GLY A 84 1.65 -12.93 15.10
CA GLY A 84 0.78 -12.53 14.01
C GLY A 84 0.92 -11.05 13.65
N SER A 85 0.07 -10.63 12.70
CA SER A 85 0.02 -9.24 12.21
C SER A 85 -1.40 -8.69 12.20
N VAL A 86 -1.60 -7.49 12.74
CA VAL A 86 -2.87 -6.78 12.64
C VAL A 86 -3.00 -6.19 11.24
N ILE A 87 -4.00 -6.65 10.49
CA ILE A 87 -4.23 -6.29 9.08
C ILE A 87 -5.50 -5.46 8.87
N ALA A 88 -6.30 -5.25 9.91
CA ALA A 88 -7.45 -4.34 9.97
C ALA A 88 -7.92 -4.22 11.44
N PRO A 89 -8.83 -3.28 11.81
CA PRO A 89 -9.20 -3.00 13.20
C PRO A 89 -9.50 -4.22 14.06
N ARG A 90 -10.09 -5.26 13.48
CA ARG A 90 -10.46 -6.50 14.20
C ARG A 90 -9.89 -7.75 13.56
N LYS A 91 -8.86 -7.62 12.72
CA LYS A 91 -8.39 -8.70 11.85
C LYS A 91 -6.91 -8.95 12.07
N VAL A 92 -6.56 -10.18 12.45
CA VAL A 92 -5.19 -10.61 12.67
C VAL A 92 -4.84 -11.74 11.70
N LEU A 93 -3.79 -11.53 10.92
CA LEU A 93 -3.18 -12.52 10.06
C LEU A 93 -2.25 -13.43 10.87
N VAL A 94 -2.35 -14.73 10.65
CA VAL A 94 -1.62 -15.77 11.38
C VAL A 94 -1.50 -17.03 10.52
N ALA A 95 -0.65 -17.98 10.92
CA ALA A 95 -0.62 -19.31 10.33
C ALA A 95 -1.88 -20.12 10.71
N ALA A 96 -2.34 -20.99 9.81
CA ALA A 96 -3.52 -21.81 10.03
C ALA A 96 -3.29 -22.88 11.09
N HIS A 97 -2.09 -23.47 11.17
CA HIS A 97 -1.78 -24.50 12.16
C HIS A 97 -1.86 -24.00 13.62
N CYS A 98 -1.77 -22.68 13.84
CA CYS A 98 -1.98 -22.07 15.15
C CYS A 98 -3.42 -22.28 15.68
N LYS A 99 -4.39 -22.52 14.80
CA LYS A 99 -5.78 -22.86 15.17
C LYS A 99 -5.91 -24.24 15.80
N GLU A 100 -5.10 -25.21 15.36
CA GLU A 100 -5.24 -26.63 15.71
C GLU A 100 -4.88 -26.94 17.16
N LEU A 101 -4.16 -26.04 17.82
CA LEU A 101 -3.85 -26.15 19.24
C LEU A 101 -5.15 -26.05 20.06
N ALA A 102 -5.33 -26.84 21.12
CA ALA A 102 -6.55 -26.84 21.95
C ALA A 102 -6.77 -25.51 22.72
N GLY A 103 -7.87 -25.33 23.46
CA GLY A 103 -8.07 -24.17 24.36
C GLY A 103 -8.48 -22.86 23.69
N GLU A 104 -9.00 -21.92 24.48
CA GLU A 104 -9.49 -20.63 23.97
C GLU A 104 -8.36 -19.79 23.36
N LYS A 105 -8.68 -19.09 22.26
CA LYS A 105 -7.73 -18.25 21.53
C LYS A 105 -7.97 -16.78 21.85
N SER A 106 -6.90 -16.04 22.10
CA SER A 106 -6.91 -14.60 22.23
C SER A 106 -5.67 -14.00 21.60
N VAL A 107 -5.62 -12.68 21.49
CA VAL A 107 -4.44 -11.96 21.03
C VAL A 107 -4.06 -10.89 22.04
N LEU A 108 -2.79 -10.53 22.11
CA LEU A 108 -2.27 -9.48 22.99
C LEU A 108 -1.44 -8.48 22.18
N TYR A 109 -1.90 -7.23 22.17
CA TYR A 109 -1.34 -6.14 21.40
C TYR A 109 -0.56 -5.14 22.28
N GLY A 110 0.51 -4.56 21.72
CA GLY A 110 1.12 -3.32 22.22
C GLY A 110 2.26 -3.49 23.24
N LEU A 111 2.91 -4.66 23.30
CA LEU A 111 4.00 -4.92 24.26
C LEU A 111 5.27 -5.42 23.57
N ASP A 112 6.42 -4.87 23.98
CA ASP A 112 7.75 -5.39 23.59
C ASP A 112 8.13 -6.64 24.40
N ASP A 113 7.70 -6.73 25.67
CA ASP A 113 7.81 -7.92 26.51
C ASP A 113 6.42 -8.29 27.03
N LEU A 114 5.92 -9.49 26.69
CA LEU A 114 4.58 -9.95 27.09
C LEU A 114 4.43 -10.18 28.60
N LYS A 115 5.53 -10.16 29.38
CA LYS A 115 5.50 -10.18 30.84
C LYS A 115 5.21 -8.80 31.46
N SER A 116 5.37 -7.72 30.67
CA SER A 116 5.12 -6.37 31.15
C SER A 116 3.64 -6.14 31.45
N ALA A 117 3.37 -5.20 32.36
CA ALA A 117 2.02 -4.71 32.58
C ALA A 117 1.52 -3.90 31.36
N GLY A 118 0.20 -3.87 31.16
CA GLY A 118 -0.45 -3.18 30.05
C GLY A 118 -0.77 -4.09 28.87
N GLY A 119 -0.78 -3.52 27.67
CA GLY A 119 -1.24 -4.18 26.45
C GLY A 119 -2.77 -4.30 26.37
N THR A 120 -3.26 -4.66 25.19
CA THR A 120 -4.70 -4.89 24.95
C THR A 120 -4.90 -6.35 24.58
N GLN A 121 -5.59 -7.10 25.45
CA GLN A 121 -5.94 -8.49 25.21
C GLN A 121 -7.38 -8.58 24.67
N LEU A 122 -7.56 -9.28 23.56
CA LEU A 122 -8.85 -9.41 22.86
C LEU A 122 -9.14 -10.88 22.56
N LYS A 123 -10.39 -11.31 22.69
CA LYS A 123 -10.78 -12.70 22.42
C LYS A 123 -10.94 -12.93 20.93
N ALA A 124 -10.53 -14.10 20.44
CA ALA A 124 -10.86 -14.52 19.09
C ALA A 124 -12.33 -14.96 19.04
N VAL A 125 -13.14 -14.31 18.20
CA VAL A 125 -14.56 -14.64 17.97
C VAL A 125 -14.79 -15.41 16.67
N ASP A 126 -13.81 -15.37 15.76
CA ASP A 126 -13.79 -16.18 14.55
C ASP A 126 -12.34 -16.49 14.16
N TYR A 127 -12.10 -17.64 13.56
CA TYR A 127 -10.76 -18.10 13.15
C TYR A 127 -10.89 -18.85 11.83
N LYS A 128 -10.83 -18.11 10.73
CA LYS A 128 -10.96 -18.68 9.38
C LYS A 128 -9.62 -19.12 8.86
N THR A 129 -9.52 -20.39 8.49
CA THR A 129 -8.35 -20.96 7.80
C THR A 129 -8.60 -20.96 6.30
N HIS A 130 -7.53 -20.82 5.52
CA HIS A 130 -7.63 -20.98 4.07
C HIS A 130 -8.23 -22.36 3.72
N PRO A 131 -9.20 -22.45 2.80
CA PRO A 131 -9.94 -23.69 2.53
C PRO A 131 -9.07 -24.83 1.96
N LYS A 132 -7.90 -24.50 1.40
CA LYS A 132 -6.92 -25.47 0.89
C LYS A 132 -5.89 -25.92 1.94
N PHE A 133 -5.91 -25.34 3.14
CA PHE A 133 -5.01 -25.76 4.22
C PHE A 133 -5.36 -27.17 4.69
N THR A 134 -4.35 -28.02 4.83
CA THR A 134 -4.48 -29.35 5.43
C THR A 134 -3.39 -29.60 6.44
N GLN A 135 -2.13 -29.36 6.06
CA GLN A 135 -0.95 -29.45 6.94
C GLN A 135 0.11 -28.43 6.49
N PRO A 136 1.00 -27.96 7.37
CA PRO A 136 2.00 -26.95 7.05
C PRO A 136 2.89 -27.29 5.83
N TRP A 137 3.28 -28.56 5.69
CA TRP A 137 4.14 -29.03 4.59
C TRP A 137 3.42 -29.19 3.25
N TYR A 138 2.09 -29.02 3.18
CA TYR A 138 1.36 -28.92 1.90
C TYR A 138 1.10 -27.46 1.48
N GLY A 139 1.52 -26.50 2.30
CA GLY A 139 1.31 -25.07 2.06
C GLY A 139 -0.10 -24.63 2.45
N TYR A 140 -0.50 -23.45 1.97
CA TYR A 140 -1.76 -22.82 2.35
C TYR A 140 -1.92 -22.55 3.85
N ASP A 141 -0.82 -22.52 4.60
CA ASP A 141 -0.81 -22.32 6.06
C ASP A 141 -1.00 -20.84 6.42
N VAL A 142 -2.23 -20.38 6.20
CA VAL A 142 -2.68 -19.01 6.44
C VAL A 142 -4.10 -18.98 6.99
N ALA A 143 -4.33 -18.07 7.93
CA ALA A 143 -5.61 -17.85 8.56
C ALA A 143 -5.79 -16.40 8.99
N VAL A 144 -7.06 -16.01 9.18
CA VAL A 144 -7.44 -14.70 9.69
C VAL A 144 -8.32 -14.87 10.92
N ILE A 145 -7.86 -14.30 12.03
CA ILE A 145 -8.61 -14.21 13.29
C ILE A 145 -9.44 -12.93 13.25
N THR A 146 -10.72 -13.05 13.62
CA THR A 146 -11.55 -11.88 13.98
C THR A 146 -11.66 -11.79 15.49
N VAL A 147 -11.42 -10.61 16.06
CA VAL A 147 -11.47 -10.37 17.51
C VAL A 147 -12.71 -9.61 17.96
N ASP A 148 -13.03 -9.66 19.27
CA ASP A 148 -14.24 -9.08 19.87
C ASP A 148 -14.27 -7.55 19.96
N GLY A 149 -13.14 -6.86 19.74
CA GLY A 149 -13.07 -5.40 19.73
C GLY A 149 -11.94 -4.86 18.86
N ASP A 150 -11.94 -3.55 18.63
CA ASP A 150 -10.92 -2.88 17.82
C ASP A 150 -9.55 -2.95 18.51
N ILE A 151 -8.54 -3.36 17.75
CA ILE A 151 -7.15 -3.40 18.16
C ILE A 151 -6.61 -1.96 18.03
N PRO A 152 -6.03 -1.37 19.09
CA PRO A 152 -5.64 0.05 19.10
C PRO A 152 -4.33 0.30 18.36
N VAL A 153 -4.26 -0.11 17.10
CA VAL A 153 -3.15 0.18 16.19
C VAL A 153 -3.18 1.66 15.81
N PRO A 154 -2.06 2.41 15.90
CA PRO A 154 -1.99 3.78 15.42
C PRO A 154 -2.47 3.92 13.96
N PRO A 155 -3.09 5.05 13.57
CA PRO A 155 -3.48 5.29 12.19
C PRO A 155 -2.34 5.04 11.20
N GLY A 156 -2.61 4.29 10.13
CA GLY A 156 -1.60 3.87 9.15
C GLY A 156 -0.66 2.75 9.62
N GLY A 157 -0.83 2.22 10.84
CA GLY A 157 0.05 1.22 11.44
C GLY A 157 -0.31 -0.24 11.14
N TYR A 158 -1.42 -0.50 10.43
CA TYR A 158 -1.79 -1.86 10.03
C TYR A 158 -0.81 -2.44 9.00
N ALA A 159 -0.60 -3.75 9.05
CA ALA A 159 0.27 -4.43 8.10
C ALA A 159 -0.34 -4.43 6.69
N LYS A 160 0.49 -4.11 5.70
CA LYS A 160 0.16 -4.35 4.29
C LYS A 160 0.48 -5.80 3.96
N VAL A 161 -0.49 -6.53 3.41
CA VAL A 161 -0.30 -7.93 3.00
C VAL A 161 -0.01 -7.99 1.50
N ALA A 162 0.95 -8.83 1.10
CA ALA A 162 1.18 -9.10 -0.31
C ALA A 162 -0.02 -9.84 -0.93
N THR A 163 -0.23 -9.63 -2.22
CA THR A 163 -1.30 -10.27 -3.03
C THR A 163 -0.71 -10.85 -4.32
N SER A 164 -1.49 -11.57 -5.12
CA SER A 164 -1.01 -12.07 -6.41
C SER A 164 -0.55 -10.97 -7.39
N ALA A 165 -0.98 -9.72 -7.16
CA ALA A 165 -0.52 -8.56 -7.92
C ALA A 165 0.93 -8.13 -7.60
N ASP A 166 1.47 -8.58 -6.46
CA ASP A 166 2.82 -8.22 -6.01
C ASP A 166 3.88 -9.18 -6.55
N THR A 167 4.58 -8.77 -7.60
CA THR A 167 5.60 -9.61 -8.25
C THR A 167 7.01 -9.30 -7.73
N GLY A 168 7.86 -10.34 -7.65
CA GLY A 168 9.29 -10.19 -7.36
C GLY A 168 9.65 -9.82 -5.91
N LEU A 169 8.73 -10.00 -4.95
CA LEU A 169 9.02 -9.83 -3.52
C LEU A 169 9.89 -10.98 -2.97
N GLU A 170 9.82 -12.15 -3.59
CA GLU A 170 10.47 -13.40 -3.19
C GLU A 170 11.72 -13.75 -4.02
N THR A 171 12.34 -12.75 -4.65
CA THR A 171 13.56 -12.97 -5.45
C THR A 171 14.68 -13.54 -4.57
N PRO A 172 15.26 -14.71 -4.91
CA PRO A 172 16.39 -15.27 -4.17
C PRO A 172 17.55 -14.28 -4.03
N GLY A 173 18.16 -14.24 -2.84
CA GLY A 173 19.22 -13.31 -2.46
C GLY A 173 18.73 -11.95 -1.94
N LYS A 174 17.43 -11.62 -2.05
CA LYS A 174 16.87 -10.48 -1.31
C LYS A 174 16.71 -10.84 0.16
N ASP A 175 16.95 -9.87 1.03
CA ASP A 175 16.66 -10.02 2.45
C ASP A 175 15.18 -9.70 2.73
N GLY A 176 14.59 -10.51 3.60
CA GLY A 176 13.40 -10.16 4.34
C GLY A 176 13.66 -10.27 5.85
N PHE A 177 12.68 -9.89 6.65
CA PHE A 177 12.78 -10.08 8.09
C PHE A 177 11.50 -10.66 8.68
N SER A 178 11.66 -11.55 9.66
CA SER A 178 10.59 -12.09 10.49
C SER A 178 10.48 -11.31 11.80
N LEU A 179 9.27 -11.17 12.32
CA LEU A 179 8.98 -10.59 13.64
C LEU A 179 8.19 -11.58 14.49
N GLY A 180 8.54 -11.70 15.76
CA GLY A 180 7.87 -12.66 16.63
C GLY A 180 8.31 -12.63 18.10
N TYR A 181 7.49 -13.30 18.91
CA TYR A 181 7.70 -13.52 20.34
C TYR A 181 8.20 -14.95 20.62
N GLY A 182 8.70 -15.66 19.61
CA GLY A 182 9.21 -17.02 19.73
C GLY A 182 10.45 -17.12 20.60
N LYS A 183 10.89 -18.37 20.79
CA LYS A 183 12.07 -18.65 21.60
C LYS A 183 13.31 -18.02 20.97
N LYS A 184 14.35 -17.78 21.76
CA LYS A 184 15.65 -17.28 21.26
C LYS A 184 16.66 -18.39 21.02
N ASP A 185 16.45 -19.53 21.69
CA ASP A 185 17.17 -20.80 21.52
C ASP A 185 16.16 -21.94 21.65
N ILE A 186 16.37 -23.07 20.95
CA ILE A 186 15.45 -24.21 20.99
C ILE A 186 15.29 -24.79 22.41
N ASN A 187 16.39 -24.78 23.17
CA ASN A 187 16.48 -25.24 24.55
C ASN A 187 16.21 -24.13 25.56
N ASP A 188 15.86 -22.92 25.10
CA ASP A 188 15.50 -21.81 25.96
C ASP A 188 14.27 -22.17 26.81
N SER A 189 14.47 -22.13 28.13
CA SER A 189 13.48 -22.34 29.17
C SER A 189 13.30 -21.12 30.07
N THR A 190 13.95 -19.99 29.73
CA THR A 190 13.92 -18.73 30.52
C THR A 190 12.56 -18.03 30.50
N GLN A 191 11.61 -18.55 29.72
CA GLN A 191 10.32 -17.91 29.45
C GLN A 191 10.48 -16.49 28.89
N ASP A 192 11.54 -16.26 28.09
CA ASP A 192 11.66 -15.04 27.30
C ASP A 192 10.52 -14.97 26.27
N VAL A 193 9.83 -13.83 26.23
CA VAL A 193 8.72 -13.49 25.35
C VAL A 193 8.85 -12.04 24.90
N THR A 194 10.09 -11.58 24.74
CA THR A 194 10.42 -10.29 24.15
C THR A 194 10.28 -10.35 22.63
N LEU A 195 9.87 -9.25 22.02
CA LEU A 195 9.78 -9.11 20.57
C LEU A 195 11.18 -9.07 19.96
N HIS A 196 11.42 -9.90 18.94
CA HIS A 196 12.64 -9.86 18.15
C HIS A 196 12.37 -9.65 16.67
N LYS A 197 13.43 -9.29 15.94
CA LYS A 197 13.50 -9.31 14.49
C LYS A 197 14.57 -10.29 14.03
N LEU A 198 14.24 -11.11 13.05
CA LEU A 198 15.15 -12.06 12.42
C LEU A 198 15.28 -11.76 10.92
N THR A 199 16.39 -11.19 10.49
CA THR A 199 16.67 -10.94 9.06
C THR A 199 17.26 -12.20 8.41
N LEU A 200 16.68 -12.61 7.28
CA LEU A 200 17.08 -13.80 6.52
C LEU A 200 17.07 -13.51 5.01
N PRO A 201 18.06 -14.02 4.25
CA PRO A 201 18.01 -13.99 2.79
C PRO A 201 17.01 -15.02 2.26
N ILE A 202 16.30 -14.67 1.19
CA ILE A 202 15.41 -15.58 0.48
C ILE A 202 16.25 -16.56 -0.34
N VAL A 203 15.87 -17.84 -0.29
CA VAL A 203 16.61 -18.95 -0.90
C VAL A 203 15.75 -19.57 -2.00
N ASN A 204 16.37 -19.95 -3.10
CA ASN A 204 15.68 -20.68 -4.16
C ASN A 204 15.16 -22.02 -3.60
N ALA A 205 13.91 -22.38 -3.89
CA ALA A 205 13.32 -23.63 -3.41
C ALA A 205 14.16 -24.87 -3.76
N SER A 206 14.83 -24.89 -4.93
CA SER A 206 15.71 -26.00 -5.32
C SER A 206 16.98 -26.12 -4.47
N GLN A 207 17.40 -25.01 -3.83
CA GLN A 207 18.56 -24.95 -2.93
C GLN A 207 18.15 -25.11 -1.46
N CYS A 208 16.84 -25.08 -1.18
CA CYS A 208 16.25 -25.36 0.12
C CYS A 208 16.18 -26.87 0.38
N THR A 209 17.33 -27.55 0.29
CA THR A 209 17.49 -28.98 0.63
C THR A 209 17.46 -29.15 2.15
N GLY A 210 17.31 -30.35 2.72
CA GLY A 210 17.44 -30.58 4.18
C GLY A 210 16.21 -30.24 5.04
N VAL A 211 15.18 -29.61 4.48
CA VAL A 211 13.83 -29.58 5.06
C VAL A 211 13.06 -30.83 4.64
N GLU A 212 12.67 -31.66 5.61
CA GLU A 212 12.26 -33.07 5.41
C GLU A 212 11.17 -33.29 4.35
N ASN A 213 10.23 -32.35 4.20
CA ASN A 213 9.10 -32.46 3.27
C ASN A 213 9.30 -31.69 1.95
N GLY A 214 10.47 -31.06 1.75
CA GLY A 214 10.70 -30.15 0.62
C GLY A 214 9.92 -28.84 0.70
N VAL A 215 10.09 -27.97 -0.30
CA VAL A 215 9.41 -26.67 -0.40
C VAL A 215 8.75 -26.55 -1.76
N ASP A 216 7.44 -26.30 -1.78
CA ASP A 216 6.73 -25.93 -3.01
C ASP A 216 6.83 -24.40 -3.20
N PRO A 217 7.59 -23.90 -4.20
CA PRO A 217 7.74 -22.46 -4.42
C PRO A 217 6.43 -21.75 -4.79
N LYS A 218 5.37 -22.48 -5.16
CA LYS A 218 4.05 -21.87 -5.45
C LYS A 218 3.35 -21.39 -4.20
N THR A 219 3.55 -22.06 -3.07
CA THR A 219 2.81 -21.84 -1.81
C THR A 219 3.72 -21.50 -0.64
N MET A 220 5.04 -21.60 -0.81
CA MET A 220 6.02 -21.40 0.26
C MET A 220 7.19 -20.53 -0.16
N ILE A 221 7.83 -19.92 0.83
CA ILE A 221 9.09 -19.18 0.72
C ILE A 221 10.09 -19.86 1.65
N CYS A 222 11.28 -20.15 1.13
CA CYS A 222 12.41 -20.60 1.93
C CYS A 222 13.34 -19.42 2.21
N ALA A 223 13.79 -19.25 3.45
CA ALA A 223 14.74 -18.21 3.80
C ALA A 223 15.73 -18.68 4.89
N GLY A 224 16.94 -18.12 4.87
CA GLY A 224 17.97 -18.36 5.87
C GLY A 224 19.21 -19.05 5.31
N TYR A 225 19.84 -19.88 6.13
CA TYR A 225 21.15 -20.48 5.86
C TYR A 225 21.12 -21.99 6.04
N SER A 226 21.88 -22.72 5.21
CA SER A 226 22.03 -24.17 5.28
C SER A 226 22.76 -24.66 6.53
N ASP A 227 23.37 -23.81 7.34
CA ASP A 227 23.96 -24.20 8.62
C ASP A 227 23.03 -23.94 9.82
N GLY A 228 21.81 -23.42 9.55
CA GLY A 228 20.82 -23.15 10.58
C GLY A 228 21.24 -22.07 11.58
N ARG A 229 22.26 -21.25 11.27
CA ARG A 229 22.76 -20.20 12.18
C ARG A 229 21.71 -19.15 12.56
N LYS A 230 20.61 -19.08 11.80
CA LYS A 230 19.43 -18.24 11.99
C LYS A 230 18.21 -19.00 11.51
N THR A 231 17.19 -19.13 12.35
CA THR A 231 15.92 -19.75 11.97
C THR A 231 14.79 -19.28 12.88
N ILE A 232 13.55 -19.39 12.41
CA ILE A 232 12.36 -19.25 13.24
C ILE A 232 12.32 -20.36 14.28
N LEU A 233 11.77 -20.08 15.46
CA LEU A 233 11.70 -21.01 16.58
C LEU A 233 10.25 -21.17 17.08
N PRO A 234 9.97 -22.14 17.96
CA PRO A 234 8.64 -22.29 18.55
C PRO A 234 8.12 -20.95 19.11
N GLY A 235 6.87 -20.60 18.77
CA GLY A 235 6.25 -19.32 19.10
C GLY A 235 6.33 -18.25 18.00
N ASP A 236 7.22 -18.39 17.02
CA ASP A 236 7.28 -17.45 15.87
C ASP A 236 6.20 -17.74 14.82
N SER A 237 5.65 -18.96 14.80
CA SER A 237 4.58 -19.38 13.90
C SER A 237 3.49 -18.31 13.74
N GLY A 238 3.13 -18.02 12.49
CA GLY A 238 2.18 -16.97 12.10
C GLY A 238 2.75 -15.55 12.07
N GLY A 239 3.93 -15.32 12.64
CA GLY A 239 4.62 -14.04 12.58
C GLY A 239 4.95 -13.62 11.14
N PRO A 240 4.95 -12.31 10.83
CA PRO A 240 5.14 -11.83 9.47
C PRO A 240 6.57 -11.99 9.00
N PHE A 241 6.75 -12.45 7.77
CA PHE A 241 7.96 -12.27 6.98
C PHE A 241 7.76 -11.11 6.00
N VAL A 242 8.52 -10.05 6.20
CA VAL A 242 8.32 -8.76 5.54
C VAL A 242 9.39 -8.52 4.48
N VAL A 243 8.96 -8.14 3.28
CA VAL A 243 9.83 -7.67 2.19
C VAL A 243 9.26 -6.38 1.62
N ASN A 244 10.09 -5.35 1.45
CA ASN A 244 9.68 -4.04 0.93
C ASN A 244 8.44 -3.44 1.62
N GLY A 245 8.34 -3.61 2.94
CA GLY A 245 7.24 -3.08 3.75
C GLY A 245 5.90 -3.81 3.61
N LYS A 246 5.86 -4.97 2.93
CA LYS A 246 4.69 -5.85 2.86
C LYS A 246 4.96 -7.17 3.57
N VAL A 247 3.96 -7.71 4.25
CA VAL A 247 3.94 -9.08 4.75
C VAL A 247 3.82 -10.00 3.54
N THR A 248 4.96 -10.56 3.14
CA THR A 248 5.11 -11.43 1.95
C THR A 248 4.95 -12.90 2.32
N GLY A 249 5.19 -13.24 3.59
CA GLY A 249 4.92 -14.58 4.10
C GLY A 249 4.64 -14.64 5.59
N LEU A 250 4.34 -15.85 6.07
CA LEU A 250 4.04 -16.13 7.48
C LEU A 250 4.92 -17.28 7.96
N ALA A 251 5.57 -17.12 9.12
CA ALA A 251 6.39 -18.16 9.71
C ALA A 251 5.55 -19.43 9.89
N SER A 252 5.97 -20.55 9.28
CA SER A 252 5.12 -21.74 9.20
C SER A 252 5.80 -22.92 9.87
N TRP A 253 6.95 -23.36 9.35
CA TRP A 253 7.66 -24.51 9.91
C TRP A 253 9.15 -24.46 9.60
N SER A 254 9.89 -25.35 10.27
CA SER A 254 11.31 -25.62 10.04
C SER A 254 11.54 -27.11 10.26
N ARG A 255 12.78 -27.57 10.06
CA ARG A 255 13.17 -28.93 10.47
C ARG A 255 12.96 -29.09 11.99
N SER A 256 12.68 -30.32 12.42
CA SER A 256 12.39 -30.66 13.83
C SER A 256 13.49 -30.27 14.83
N ASP A 257 14.75 -30.18 14.38
CA ASP A 257 15.88 -29.72 15.19
C ASP A 257 16.04 -28.20 15.23
N PHE A 258 15.28 -27.47 14.41
CA PHE A 258 15.39 -26.02 14.21
C PHE A 258 16.83 -25.57 13.91
N ARG A 259 17.60 -26.38 13.17
CA ARG A 259 18.95 -26.05 12.72
C ARG A 259 19.03 -26.08 11.21
N TRP A 260 18.13 -25.33 10.57
CA TRP A 260 18.05 -25.28 9.11
C TRP A 260 17.29 -24.04 8.60
N TYR A 261 17.12 -23.93 7.27
CA TYR A 261 16.28 -22.90 6.65
C TYR A 261 14.89 -22.82 7.30
N SER A 262 14.34 -21.61 7.33
CA SER A 262 12.97 -21.35 7.74
C SER A 262 12.03 -21.40 6.54
N VAL A 263 10.86 -22.03 6.71
CA VAL A 263 9.82 -22.09 5.69
C VAL A 263 8.65 -21.20 6.11
N TYR A 264 8.23 -20.35 5.18
CA TYR A 264 7.13 -19.42 5.34
C TYR A 264 6.03 -19.73 4.33
N SER A 265 4.77 -19.53 4.70
CA SER A 265 3.67 -19.47 3.72
C SER A 265 3.90 -18.29 2.78
N ARG A 266 3.60 -18.46 1.49
CA ARG A 266 3.74 -17.41 0.46
C ARG A 266 2.44 -16.64 0.31
N LEU A 267 2.46 -15.30 0.38
CA LEU A 267 1.25 -14.48 0.27
C LEU A 267 1.08 -13.79 -1.09
N ASN A 268 2.11 -13.69 -1.93
CA ASN A 268 1.96 -13.10 -3.26
C ASN A 268 1.39 -14.07 -4.31
N ASN A 269 0.27 -14.70 -3.95
CA ASN A 269 -0.50 -15.66 -4.74
C ASN A 269 -1.97 -15.64 -4.24
N ASP A 270 -2.72 -16.70 -4.52
CA ASP A 270 -4.13 -16.84 -4.12
C ASP A 270 -4.36 -16.81 -2.60
N MET A 271 -3.36 -17.13 -1.77
CA MET A 271 -3.48 -16.95 -0.31
C MET A 271 -3.59 -15.49 0.09
N GLY A 272 -2.78 -14.59 -0.49
CA GLY A 272 -2.85 -13.17 -0.18
C GLY A 272 -4.14 -12.53 -0.70
N ASP A 273 -4.61 -12.98 -1.86
CA ASP A 273 -5.90 -12.57 -2.40
C ASP A 273 -7.05 -13.00 -1.48
N TRP A 274 -7.00 -14.25 -1.00
CA TRP A 274 -7.95 -14.75 0.00
C TRP A 274 -7.89 -13.97 1.32
N VAL A 275 -6.69 -13.60 1.79
CA VAL A 275 -6.54 -12.73 2.99
C VAL A 275 -7.17 -11.37 2.73
N ALA A 276 -6.97 -10.79 1.54
CA ALA A 276 -7.61 -9.54 1.15
C ALA A 276 -9.14 -9.66 1.23
N GLU A 277 -9.74 -10.75 0.73
CA GLU A 277 -11.18 -11.01 0.87
C GLU A 277 -11.64 -11.05 2.34
N GLN A 278 -10.84 -11.62 3.26
CA GLN A 278 -11.20 -11.71 4.69
C GLN A 278 -11.24 -10.35 5.40
N ILE A 279 -10.63 -9.32 4.79
CA ILE A 279 -10.68 -7.93 5.26
C ILE A 279 -11.57 -7.03 4.39
N GLY A 280 -12.37 -7.61 3.49
CA GLY A 280 -13.32 -6.87 2.63
C GLY A 280 -12.86 -6.66 1.19
N GLY A 281 -11.78 -7.32 0.76
CA GLY A 281 -11.15 -7.24 -0.56
C GLY A 281 -10.04 -6.18 -0.66
N GLU A 282 -9.68 -5.54 0.46
CA GLU A 282 -9.10 -4.19 0.43
C GLU A 282 -8.08 -3.97 1.57
N GLN A 283 -6.83 -3.63 1.22
CA GLN A 283 -5.69 -3.57 2.15
C GLN A 283 -5.53 -2.19 2.83
N PRO A 284 -4.95 -2.11 4.04
CA PRO A 284 -4.69 -0.83 4.71
C PRO A 284 -3.68 0.08 3.98
N GLY A 285 -4.06 1.34 3.74
CA GLY A 285 -3.19 2.38 3.17
C GLY A 285 -3.57 2.95 1.80
N ASP A 286 -4.80 2.71 1.31
CA ASP A 286 -5.35 3.30 0.08
C ASP A 286 -6.26 4.51 0.42
N ALA A 287 -5.66 5.70 0.62
CA ALA A 287 -6.35 6.96 0.94
C ALA A 287 -7.34 7.42 -0.16
N PHE A 288 -8.31 8.27 0.20
CA PHE A 288 -9.18 8.95 -0.77
C PHE A 288 -8.40 9.92 -1.66
N THR A 289 -8.94 10.24 -2.84
CA THR A 289 -8.28 11.18 -3.78
C THR A 289 -9.16 12.36 -4.14
N LEU A 290 -8.53 13.47 -4.54
CA LEU A 290 -9.20 14.69 -5.01
C LEU A 290 -8.73 15.05 -6.41
N ALA A 291 -9.61 15.68 -7.18
CA ALA A 291 -9.28 16.32 -8.45
C ALA A 291 -10.12 17.58 -8.65
N ALA A 292 -9.54 18.57 -9.35
CA ALA A 292 -10.26 19.75 -9.81
C ALA A 292 -10.56 19.64 -11.32
N SER A 293 -11.80 19.95 -11.69
CA SER A 293 -12.25 19.95 -13.09
C SER A 293 -13.05 21.23 -13.39
N PRO A 294 -12.55 22.09 -14.31
CA PRO A 294 -11.25 22.00 -14.97
C PRO A 294 -10.08 22.16 -13.98
N SER A 295 -8.90 21.65 -14.32
CA SER A 295 -7.66 21.85 -13.55
C SER A 295 -6.98 23.20 -13.82
N SER A 296 -7.56 24.02 -14.71
CA SER A 296 -7.12 25.37 -15.04
C SER A 296 -8.31 26.28 -15.31
N VAL A 297 -8.34 27.45 -14.68
CA VAL A 297 -9.42 28.44 -14.76
C VAL A 297 -8.89 29.85 -14.95
N LYS A 298 -9.70 30.72 -15.55
CA LYS A 298 -9.37 32.13 -15.79
C LYS A 298 -10.44 33.06 -15.25
N VAL A 299 -10.04 34.19 -14.70
CA VAL A 299 -10.94 35.19 -14.14
C VAL A 299 -10.37 36.59 -14.32
N LEU A 300 -11.23 37.58 -14.58
CA LEU A 300 -10.81 38.98 -14.56
C LEU A 300 -10.73 39.49 -13.11
N PRO A 301 -9.93 40.52 -12.81
CA PRO A 301 -9.97 41.19 -11.51
C PRO A 301 -11.40 41.66 -11.16
N GLY A 302 -11.82 41.48 -9.91
CA GLY A 302 -13.16 41.87 -9.45
C GLY A 302 -14.29 40.93 -9.89
N LYS A 303 -13.97 39.77 -10.47
CA LYS A 303 -14.94 38.78 -10.96
C LYS A 303 -14.75 37.45 -10.23
N TYR A 304 -15.57 36.47 -10.59
CA TYR A 304 -15.49 35.13 -10.02
C TYR A 304 -15.42 34.06 -11.10
N VAL A 305 -14.84 32.92 -10.75
CA VAL A 305 -14.81 31.72 -11.59
C VAL A 305 -15.12 30.50 -10.72
N SER A 306 -15.62 29.43 -11.33
CA SER A 306 -15.91 28.18 -10.62
C SER A 306 -15.25 26.97 -11.25
N ALA A 307 -14.92 25.99 -10.40
CA ALA A 307 -14.47 24.65 -10.78
C ALA A 307 -15.22 23.61 -9.93
N SER A 308 -15.25 22.37 -10.40
CA SER A 308 -15.75 21.24 -9.62
C SER A 308 -14.59 20.55 -8.92
N VAL A 309 -14.75 20.22 -7.64
CA VAL A 309 -13.83 19.39 -6.88
C VAL A 309 -14.49 18.04 -6.71
N THR A 310 -13.97 17.04 -7.40
CA THR A 310 -14.46 15.67 -7.32
C THR A 310 -13.60 14.91 -6.32
N SER A 311 -14.23 14.14 -5.45
CA SER A 311 -13.54 13.18 -4.60
C SER A 311 -13.78 11.76 -5.11
N LYS A 312 -12.78 10.90 -4.97
CA LYS A 312 -12.97 9.45 -5.09
C LYS A 312 -12.80 8.85 -3.71
N PRO A 313 -13.76 8.06 -3.21
CA PRO A 313 -13.61 7.40 -1.93
C PRO A 313 -12.35 6.55 -1.91
N GLY A 314 -11.63 6.61 -0.80
CA GLY A 314 -10.73 5.55 -0.40
C GLY A 314 -11.55 4.35 0.05
N LYS A 315 -10.88 3.26 0.41
CA LYS A 315 -11.53 1.98 0.69
C LYS A 315 -12.21 1.88 2.08
N ASN A 316 -12.07 2.93 2.91
CA ASN A 316 -12.84 3.12 4.15
C ASN A 316 -14.31 3.54 3.92
N GLY A 317 -14.73 3.65 2.66
CA GLY A 317 -16.05 4.12 2.28
C GLY A 317 -16.14 5.65 2.23
N ALA A 318 -17.38 6.14 2.17
CA ALA A 318 -17.65 7.58 2.12
C ALA A 318 -17.39 8.23 3.48
N GLU A 319 -16.22 8.85 3.66
CA GLU A 319 -15.91 9.68 4.84
C GLU A 319 -16.20 11.16 4.60
N ASP A 320 -16.40 11.93 5.67
CA ASP A 320 -16.58 13.37 5.56
C ASP A 320 -15.23 14.05 5.30
N ILE A 321 -15.14 14.75 4.17
CA ILE A 321 -13.96 15.49 3.73
C ILE A 321 -14.25 16.97 3.88
N THR A 322 -13.50 17.65 4.76
CA THR A 322 -13.57 19.11 4.90
C THR A 322 -12.63 19.76 3.90
N LEU A 323 -13.16 20.61 3.02
CA LEU A 323 -12.41 21.22 1.93
C LEU A 323 -11.86 22.60 2.31
N SER A 324 -10.65 22.88 1.86
CA SER A 324 -9.97 24.16 2.02
C SER A 324 -9.11 24.47 0.79
N ALA A 325 -8.75 25.73 0.61
CA ALA A 325 -7.85 26.17 -0.45
C ALA A 325 -6.75 27.07 0.11
N SER A 326 -5.55 26.94 -0.44
CA SER A 326 -4.41 27.80 -0.17
C SER A 326 -3.72 28.21 -1.48
N GLY A 327 -2.80 29.19 -1.42
CA GLY A 327 -2.14 29.72 -2.62
C GLY A 327 -3.01 30.66 -3.47
N LEU A 328 -4.08 31.21 -2.87
CA LEU A 328 -4.94 32.20 -3.52
C LEU A 328 -4.22 33.55 -3.71
N PRO A 329 -4.57 34.32 -4.76
CA PRO A 329 -4.15 35.71 -4.89
C PRO A 329 -4.52 36.55 -3.67
N GLU A 330 -3.77 37.62 -3.42
CA GLU A 330 -4.14 38.61 -2.40
C GLU A 330 -5.51 39.22 -2.72
N GLY A 331 -6.38 39.28 -1.71
CA GLY A 331 -7.76 39.76 -1.85
C GLY A 331 -8.73 38.78 -2.53
N ALA A 332 -8.28 37.58 -2.92
CA ALA A 332 -9.16 36.54 -3.45
C ALA A 332 -9.71 35.63 -2.33
N LYS A 333 -10.95 35.17 -2.52
CA LYS A 333 -11.64 34.26 -1.60
C LYS A 333 -12.10 33.01 -2.31
N ALA A 334 -11.79 31.84 -1.76
CA ALA A 334 -12.35 30.56 -2.18
C ALA A 334 -13.53 30.16 -1.30
N THR A 335 -14.62 29.72 -1.91
CA THR A 335 -15.79 29.19 -1.22
C THR A 335 -16.15 27.83 -1.82
N PHE A 336 -16.39 26.84 -0.96
CA PHE A 336 -16.82 25.51 -1.34
C PHE A 336 -18.30 25.31 -1.01
N GLN A 337 -19.06 24.75 -1.95
CA GLN A 337 -20.48 24.45 -1.77
C GLN A 337 -20.77 23.00 -2.21
N PRO A 338 -20.99 22.08 -1.25
CA PRO A 338 -20.85 22.27 0.20
C PRO A 338 -19.36 22.35 0.64
N ALA A 339 -19.10 22.88 1.84
CA ALA A 339 -17.74 23.00 2.40
C ALA A 339 -17.18 21.67 2.94
N THR A 340 -18.08 20.74 3.25
CA THR A 340 -17.78 19.36 3.60
C THR A 340 -18.55 18.47 2.65
N ILE A 341 -17.88 17.52 2.02
CA ILE A 341 -18.47 16.51 1.13
C ILE A 341 -18.23 15.13 1.70
N LYS A 342 -19.10 14.16 1.37
CA LYS A 342 -18.73 12.76 1.54
C LYS A 342 -17.80 12.32 0.41
N ALA A 343 -16.83 11.47 0.70
CA ALA A 343 -15.95 10.92 -0.32
C ALA A 343 -16.78 10.20 -1.40
N GLY A 344 -16.53 10.53 -2.67
CA GLY A 344 -17.35 10.16 -3.83
C GLY A 344 -18.29 11.26 -4.33
N GLU A 345 -18.50 12.30 -3.55
CA GLU A 345 -19.29 13.47 -3.94
C GLU A 345 -18.43 14.56 -4.58
N VAL A 346 -19.13 15.58 -5.09
CA VAL A 346 -18.57 16.73 -5.79
C VAL A 346 -18.94 18.00 -5.05
N ALA A 347 -17.96 18.89 -4.83
CA ALA A 347 -18.20 20.25 -4.36
C ALA A 347 -17.97 21.25 -5.48
N LYS A 348 -18.76 22.32 -5.52
CA LYS A 348 -18.46 23.49 -6.33
C LYS A 348 -17.45 24.37 -5.58
N LEU A 349 -16.31 24.65 -6.20
CA LEU A 349 -15.37 25.67 -5.77
C LEU A 349 -15.64 26.96 -6.54
N THR A 350 -15.88 28.07 -5.85
CA THR A 350 -15.95 29.41 -6.43
C THR A 350 -14.81 30.26 -5.89
N ILE A 351 -14.04 30.87 -6.79
CA ILE A 351 -12.97 31.80 -6.45
C ILE A 351 -13.41 33.19 -6.91
N GLU A 352 -13.55 34.11 -5.95
CA GLU A 352 -13.86 35.52 -6.18
C GLU A 352 -12.58 36.34 -6.03
N THR A 353 -12.28 37.21 -6.99
CA THR A 353 -11.11 38.11 -6.95
C THR A 353 -11.55 39.53 -6.62
N ALA A 354 -10.73 40.27 -5.88
CA ALA A 354 -10.90 41.71 -5.70
C ALA A 354 -10.53 42.47 -6.99
N ALA A 355 -11.07 43.68 -7.17
CA ALA A 355 -10.78 44.53 -8.34
C ALA A 355 -9.28 44.86 -8.48
N GLY A 356 -8.53 44.90 -7.38
CA GLY A 356 -7.08 45.14 -7.35
C GLY A 356 -6.22 43.87 -7.42
N THR A 357 -6.80 42.69 -7.69
CA THR A 357 -6.05 41.43 -7.72
C THR A 357 -5.03 41.45 -8.86
N PRO A 358 -3.72 41.21 -8.63
CA PRO A 358 -2.72 41.30 -9.68
C PRO A 358 -2.94 40.28 -10.81
N GLU A 359 -2.80 40.74 -12.06
CA GLU A 359 -2.97 39.90 -13.24
C GLU A 359 -1.76 39.00 -13.49
N LYS A 360 -1.86 37.73 -13.07
CA LYS A 360 -0.85 36.68 -13.30
C LYS A 360 -1.45 35.29 -13.07
N ALA A 361 -0.64 34.25 -13.30
CA ALA A 361 -0.98 32.89 -12.92
C ALA A 361 -0.65 32.61 -11.44
N TYR A 362 -1.52 31.86 -10.79
CA TYR A 362 -1.44 31.41 -9.41
C TYR A 362 -1.68 29.90 -9.34
N GLN A 363 -0.93 29.22 -8.47
CA GLN A 363 -1.16 27.80 -8.19
C GLN A 363 -1.96 27.67 -6.90
N VAL A 364 -3.24 27.35 -7.05
CA VAL A 364 -4.16 27.12 -5.93
C VAL A 364 -4.06 25.65 -5.55
N THR A 365 -3.80 25.38 -4.26
CA THR A 365 -3.83 24.02 -3.72
C THR A 365 -5.15 23.80 -3.01
N ILE A 366 -5.94 22.87 -3.50
CA ILE A 366 -7.15 22.39 -2.83
C ILE A 366 -6.74 21.25 -1.91
N SER A 367 -7.15 21.32 -0.65
CA SER A 367 -6.89 20.29 0.36
C SER A 367 -8.20 19.78 0.92
N GLY A 368 -8.36 18.46 0.97
CA GLY A 368 -9.46 17.80 1.65
C GLY A 368 -8.91 17.03 2.83
N LYS A 369 -9.39 17.36 4.02
CA LYS A 369 -9.05 16.68 5.27
C LYS A 369 -10.16 15.71 5.61
N GLY A 370 -9.85 14.41 5.55
CA GLY A 370 -10.69 13.34 6.05
C GLY A 370 -10.44 13.07 7.53
N THR A 371 -10.91 11.92 8.00
CA THR A 371 -10.81 11.49 9.40
C THR A 371 -9.37 11.10 9.75
N THR A 372 -8.71 10.38 8.84
CA THR A 372 -7.35 9.83 9.03
C THR A 372 -6.33 10.36 8.04
N ASP A 373 -6.79 10.81 6.88
CA ASP A 373 -5.93 11.14 5.74
C ASP A 373 -6.21 12.56 5.19
N THR A 374 -5.22 13.11 4.49
CA THR A 374 -5.37 14.37 3.75
C THR A 374 -4.96 14.16 2.30
N ALA A 375 -5.82 14.57 1.38
CA ALA A 375 -5.55 14.54 -0.05
C ALA A 375 -5.51 15.96 -0.62
N THR A 376 -4.74 16.18 -1.68
CA THR A 376 -4.61 17.48 -2.34
C THR A 376 -4.84 17.40 -3.84
N ALA A 377 -5.31 18.50 -4.42
CA ALA A 377 -5.45 18.69 -5.86
C ALA A 377 -4.95 20.10 -6.25
N GLY A 378 -4.22 20.20 -7.36
CA GLY A 378 -3.76 21.47 -7.90
C GLY A 378 -4.78 22.10 -8.86
N LEU A 379 -4.93 23.42 -8.79
CA LEU A 379 -5.73 24.23 -9.70
C LEU A 379 -4.90 25.43 -10.18
N SER A 380 -4.70 25.55 -11.49
CA SER A 380 -4.06 26.72 -12.09
C SER A 380 -5.08 27.84 -12.28
N LEU A 381 -4.91 28.97 -11.59
CA LEU A 381 -5.77 30.16 -11.69
C LEU A 381 -5.03 31.27 -12.42
N THR A 382 -5.54 31.73 -13.57
CA THR A 382 -5.03 32.93 -14.23
C THR A 382 -5.95 34.12 -13.95
N VAL A 383 -5.43 35.16 -13.31
CA VAL A 383 -6.11 36.45 -13.18
C VAL A 383 -5.66 37.36 -14.32
N GLY A 384 -6.60 37.90 -15.10
CA GLY A 384 -6.31 38.86 -16.18
C GLY A 384 -6.82 38.48 -17.56
N ALA A 385 -6.77 39.45 -18.48
CA ALA A 385 -7.25 39.32 -19.86
C ALA A 385 -6.16 38.71 -20.78
N GLY A 386 -5.76 37.47 -20.50
CA GLY A 386 -4.89 36.71 -21.38
C GLY A 386 -5.63 35.51 -21.96
N GLU A 387 -6.06 35.57 -23.23
CA GLU A 387 -6.56 34.40 -23.94
C GLU A 387 -5.42 33.34 -23.99
N PRO A 388 -5.61 32.10 -23.51
CA PRO A 388 -4.60 31.07 -23.70
C PRO A 388 -4.51 30.74 -25.19
N PRO A 389 -3.35 30.34 -25.73
CA PRO A 389 -3.24 29.96 -27.14
C PRO A 389 -4.29 28.90 -27.45
N ALA A 390 -5.08 29.14 -28.49
CA ALA A 390 -6.19 28.29 -28.89
C ALA A 390 -5.65 26.91 -29.30
N GLY A 391 -5.56 25.99 -28.33
CA GLY A 391 -5.52 24.57 -28.61
C GLY A 391 -6.82 24.15 -29.30
N ASP A 392 -6.79 23.02 -30.00
CA ASP A 392 -7.97 22.48 -30.65
C ASP A 392 -9.15 22.36 -29.67
N LEU A 393 -10.34 22.75 -30.13
CA LEU A 393 -11.56 22.66 -29.34
C LEU A 393 -11.81 21.19 -28.97
N LYS A 394 -11.99 20.92 -27.69
CA LYS A 394 -12.30 19.60 -27.14
C LYS A 394 -13.50 19.70 -26.21
N VAL A 395 -14.37 18.69 -26.24
CA VAL A 395 -15.52 18.57 -25.35
C VAL A 395 -15.51 17.22 -24.66
N THR A 396 -15.82 17.21 -23.36
CA THR A 396 -15.92 15.99 -22.54
C THR A 396 -17.22 16.00 -21.73
N VAL A 397 -17.72 14.81 -21.41
CA VAL A 397 -18.93 14.61 -20.59
C VAL A 397 -18.57 13.68 -19.42
N ASN A 398 -18.93 14.06 -18.19
CA ASN A 398 -18.71 13.29 -16.98
C ASN A 398 -19.96 13.29 -16.07
N PRO A 399 -20.49 12.12 -15.66
CA PRO A 399 -20.10 10.78 -16.12
C PRO A 399 -20.41 10.61 -17.63
N SER A 400 -19.65 9.77 -18.34
CA SER A 400 -19.86 9.51 -19.77
C SER A 400 -21.10 8.67 -20.08
N SER A 401 -21.75 8.14 -19.04
CA SER A 401 -23.02 7.42 -19.11
C SER A 401 -23.88 7.69 -17.88
N GLY A 402 -25.18 7.45 -18.00
CA GLY A 402 -26.10 7.50 -16.86
C GLY A 402 -27.35 6.67 -17.12
N SER A 403 -28.09 6.39 -16.04
CA SER A 403 -29.31 5.60 -16.10
C SER A 403 -30.48 6.32 -15.42
N GLY A 404 -31.70 6.09 -15.94
CA GLY A 404 -32.93 6.68 -15.41
C GLY A 404 -34.15 5.84 -15.75
N ARG A 405 -35.24 6.03 -15.00
CA ARG A 405 -36.54 5.43 -15.35
C ARG A 405 -37.16 6.18 -16.51
N VAL A 406 -38.05 5.52 -17.25
CA VAL A 406 -38.88 6.18 -18.27
C VAL A 406 -39.46 7.52 -17.77
N GLY A 407 -39.29 8.59 -18.54
CA GLY A 407 -39.81 9.92 -18.20
C GLY A 407 -39.05 10.72 -17.14
N THR A 408 -37.88 10.25 -16.67
CA THR A 408 -37.04 10.99 -15.70
C THR A 408 -35.99 11.87 -16.37
N LEU A 409 -35.44 12.85 -15.63
CA LEU A 409 -34.28 13.63 -16.05
C LEU A 409 -32.99 13.01 -15.53
N VAL A 410 -32.02 12.82 -16.41
CA VAL A 410 -30.66 12.36 -16.07
C VAL A 410 -29.68 13.49 -16.35
N SER A 411 -28.77 13.77 -15.41
CA SER A 411 -27.84 14.89 -15.51
C SER A 411 -26.39 14.43 -15.70
N ALA A 412 -25.61 15.21 -16.45
CA ALA A 412 -24.17 15.03 -16.61
C ALA A 412 -23.47 16.40 -16.74
N THR A 413 -22.19 16.47 -16.36
CA THR A 413 -21.38 17.69 -16.52
C THR A 413 -20.67 17.64 -17.87
N VAL A 414 -20.76 18.73 -18.63
CA VAL A 414 -20.11 18.90 -19.93
C VAL A 414 -19.05 19.99 -19.83
N THR A 415 -17.83 19.69 -20.23
CA THR A 415 -16.70 20.62 -20.16
C THR A 415 -16.13 20.84 -21.54
N ALA A 416 -15.84 22.10 -21.89
CA ALA A 416 -15.13 22.45 -23.12
C ALA A 416 -13.75 23.04 -22.81
N THR A 417 -12.74 22.66 -23.59
CA THR A 417 -11.37 23.20 -23.51
C THR A 417 -10.85 23.53 -24.90
N GLY A 418 -9.88 24.45 -25.02
CA GLY A 418 -9.46 24.98 -26.33
C GLY A 418 -10.51 25.91 -26.95
N GLY A 419 -10.39 26.18 -28.25
CA GLY A 419 -11.31 27.07 -29.00
C GLY A 419 -11.17 28.56 -28.67
N THR A 420 -11.86 29.41 -29.42
CA THR A 420 -11.85 30.87 -29.25
C THR A 420 -13.22 31.44 -28.91
N GLY A 421 -13.25 32.47 -28.05
CA GLY A 421 -14.50 33.14 -27.66
C GLY A 421 -15.47 32.26 -26.85
N SER A 422 -16.78 32.54 -27.00
CA SER A 422 -17.86 31.83 -26.31
C SER A 422 -18.14 30.48 -26.97
N ILE A 423 -18.11 29.41 -26.17
CA ILE A 423 -18.37 28.03 -26.60
C ILE A 423 -19.80 27.67 -26.23
N THR A 424 -20.63 27.41 -27.23
CA THR A 424 -22.04 27.04 -27.06
C THR A 424 -22.21 25.53 -27.12
N PHE A 425 -22.98 24.97 -26.19
CA PHE A 425 -23.31 23.56 -26.18
C PHE A 425 -24.64 23.26 -26.86
N SER A 426 -24.68 22.13 -27.55
CA SER A 426 -25.91 21.49 -28.02
C SER A 426 -25.77 19.98 -27.93
N ALA A 427 -26.88 19.26 -27.93
CA ALA A 427 -26.85 17.81 -28.03
C ALA A 427 -28.07 17.27 -28.77
N SER A 428 -27.90 16.09 -29.35
CA SER A 428 -28.96 15.36 -30.05
C SER A 428 -28.70 13.86 -29.98
N GLY A 429 -29.73 13.04 -30.12
CA GLY A 429 -29.62 11.59 -30.12
C GLY A 429 -30.88 10.95 -30.70
N PRO A 430 -30.77 9.83 -31.44
CA PRO A 430 -31.93 9.15 -32.00
C PRO A 430 -32.86 8.66 -30.89
N GLY A 431 -34.16 8.94 -31.02
CA GLY A 431 -35.18 8.45 -30.08
C GLY A 431 -35.35 9.26 -28.79
N LEU A 432 -34.63 10.37 -28.62
CA LEU A 432 -34.88 11.32 -27.53
C LEU A 432 -36.19 12.10 -27.79
N PRO A 433 -37.08 12.24 -26.80
CA PRO A 433 -38.33 12.99 -26.97
C PRO A 433 -38.14 14.51 -26.94
N LEU A 434 -37.06 14.99 -26.32
CA LEU A 434 -36.70 16.40 -26.18
C LEU A 434 -35.20 16.58 -26.37
N SER A 435 -34.80 17.75 -26.89
CA SER A 435 -33.39 18.13 -26.95
C SER A 435 -32.82 18.30 -25.54
N PRO A 436 -31.61 17.76 -25.25
CA PRO A 436 -30.94 18.01 -23.99
C PRO A 436 -30.71 19.51 -23.75
N MET A 437 -30.76 19.88 -22.48
CA MET A 437 -30.76 21.25 -21.97
C MET A 437 -29.49 21.50 -21.18
N PHE A 438 -28.95 22.72 -21.26
CA PHE A 438 -27.63 23.08 -20.74
C PHE A 438 -27.70 24.33 -19.85
N TRP A 439 -27.11 24.25 -18.66
CA TRP A 439 -27.01 25.39 -17.75
C TRP A 439 -25.59 25.55 -17.17
N PRO A 440 -24.85 26.63 -17.55
CA PRO A 440 -25.19 27.62 -18.60
C PRO A 440 -25.14 27.03 -20.02
N GLN A 441 -25.86 27.61 -20.99
CA GLN A 441 -25.86 27.14 -22.39
C GLN A 441 -24.53 27.39 -23.11
N SER A 442 -23.75 28.37 -22.66
CA SER A 442 -22.43 28.68 -23.19
C SER A 442 -21.42 28.95 -22.08
N VAL A 443 -20.16 28.70 -22.39
CA VAL A 443 -19.02 28.84 -21.48
C VAL A 443 -17.81 29.39 -22.21
N SER A 444 -16.85 29.96 -21.50
CA SER A 444 -15.50 30.19 -22.03
C SER A 444 -14.69 28.88 -22.05
N SER A 445 -13.58 28.85 -22.77
CA SER A 445 -12.62 27.74 -22.72
C SER A 445 -12.26 27.38 -21.27
N GLY A 446 -12.35 26.10 -20.92
CA GLY A 446 -12.21 25.56 -19.56
C GLY A 446 -13.51 25.47 -18.77
N GLY A 447 -14.57 26.18 -19.18
CA GLY A 447 -15.83 26.20 -18.45
C GLY A 447 -16.65 24.91 -18.59
N SER A 448 -17.60 24.74 -17.68
CA SER A 448 -18.50 23.57 -17.62
C SER A 448 -19.97 23.98 -17.58
N SER A 449 -20.82 23.07 -18.06
CA SER A 449 -22.27 23.19 -18.10
C SER A 449 -22.93 21.92 -17.57
N THR A 450 -24.04 22.05 -16.85
CA THR A 450 -24.88 20.91 -16.50
C THR A 450 -25.79 20.60 -17.69
N MET A 451 -25.62 19.43 -18.29
CA MET A 451 -26.53 18.87 -19.28
C MET A 451 -27.60 18.05 -18.57
N GLN A 452 -28.88 18.29 -18.87
CA GLN A 452 -29.97 17.37 -18.50
C GLN A 452 -30.58 16.74 -19.76
N VAL A 453 -30.79 15.43 -19.70
CA VAL A 453 -31.37 14.62 -20.76
C VAL A 453 -32.67 14.01 -20.24
N PHE A 454 -33.76 14.19 -20.99
CA PHE A 454 -35.04 13.56 -20.67
C PHE A 454 -35.06 12.11 -21.17
N ALA A 455 -35.30 11.17 -20.27
CA ALA A 455 -35.35 9.74 -20.57
C ALA A 455 -36.58 9.39 -21.43
N PRO A 456 -36.38 8.78 -22.62
CA PRO A 456 -37.48 8.26 -23.43
C PRO A 456 -38.46 7.37 -22.66
N TYR A 457 -39.70 7.27 -23.14
CA TYR A 457 -40.73 6.39 -22.55
C TYR A 457 -40.61 4.92 -22.95
N LYS A 458 -39.46 4.54 -23.52
CA LYS A 458 -39.16 3.17 -23.94
C LYS A 458 -37.82 2.78 -23.33
N ALA A 459 -37.78 1.60 -22.71
CA ALA A 459 -36.54 1.04 -22.19
C ALA A 459 -35.54 0.78 -23.32
N GLY A 460 -34.27 1.03 -23.05
CA GLY A 460 -33.21 0.86 -24.04
C GLY A 460 -32.02 1.79 -23.80
N THR A 461 -31.03 1.67 -24.69
CA THR A 461 -29.80 2.47 -24.64
C THR A 461 -29.82 3.50 -25.76
N TYR A 462 -29.64 4.77 -25.39
CA TYR A 462 -29.73 5.93 -26.27
C TYR A 462 -28.38 6.66 -26.32
N PRO A 463 -27.68 6.67 -27.46
CA PRO A 463 -26.49 7.49 -27.63
C PRO A 463 -26.89 8.96 -27.82
N VAL A 464 -26.28 9.84 -27.04
CA VAL A 464 -26.48 11.30 -27.10
C VAL A 464 -25.17 11.94 -27.53
N THR A 465 -25.17 12.54 -28.73
CA THR A 465 -24.02 13.30 -29.24
C THR A 465 -24.07 14.71 -28.67
N VAL A 466 -23.07 15.05 -27.86
CA VAL A 466 -22.87 16.38 -27.30
C VAL A 466 -21.88 17.14 -28.19
N THR A 467 -22.26 18.35 -28.60
CA THR A 467 -21.49 19.21 -29.50
C THR A 467 -21.14 20.51 -28.78
N ALA A 468 -19.87 20.91 -28.86
CA ALA A 468 -19.39 22.23 -28.49
C ALA A 468 -19.04 23.00 -29.77
N LYS A 469 -19.49 24.27 -29.88
CA LYS A 469 -19.16 25.17 -30.98
C LYS A 469 -18.57 26.47 -30.44
N ASP A 470 -17.35 26.81 -30.83
CA ASP A 470 -16.70 28.05 -30.41
C ASP A 470 -17.13 29.28 -31.24
N GLY A 471 -16.71 30.47 -30.80
CA GLY A 471 -17.05 31.73 -31.48
C GLY A 471 -16.40 31.88 -32.85
N GLY A 472 -15.31 31.14 -33.11
CA GLY A 472 -14.66 31.01 -34.41
C GLY A 472 -15.32 29.99 -35.35
N GLY A 473 -16.35 29.28 -34.89
CA GLY A 473 -17.09 28.28 -35.67
C GLY A 473 -16.50 26.87 -35.69
N LYS A 474 -15.40 26.61 -34.95
CA LYS A 474 -14.89 25.24 -34.76
C LYS A 474 -15.89 24.43 -33.93
N THR A 475 -15.97 23.13 -34.22
CA THR A 475 -16.86 22.21 -33.51
C THR A 475 -16.08 21.01 -32.97
N ALA A 476 -16.48 20.53 -31.80
CA ALA A 476 -16.01 19.28 -31.20
C ALA A 476 -17.21 18.48 -30.70
N THR A 477 -17.12 17.15 -30.78
CA THR A 477 -18.21 16.26 -30.35
C THR A 477 -17.73 15.18 -29.41
N THR A 478 -18.63 14.70 -28.55
CA THR A 478 -18.43 13.52 -27.69
C THR A 478 -19.76 12.81 -27.49
N THR A 479 -19.73 11.56 -27.03
CA THR A 479 -20.92 10.72 -26.87
C THR A 479 -21.20 10.46 -25.40
N TYR A 480 -22.44 10.69 -24.99
CA TYR A 480 -22.99 10.32 -23.69
C TYR A 480 -23.96 9.15 -23.86
N THR A 481 -23.84 8.11 -23.04
CA THR A 481 -24.72 6.92 -23.12
C THR A 481 -25.81 6.97 -22.05
N LEU A 482 -27.07 7.14 -22.46
CA LEU A 482 -28.23 7.08 -21.58
C LEU A 482 -28.84 5.67 -21.60
N THR A 483 -29.00 5.05 -20.43
CA THR A 483 -29.72 3.77 -20.28
C THR A 483 -31.05 4.00 -19.59
N VAL A 484 -32.15 3.67 -20.27
CA VAL A 484 -33.50 3.78 -19.72
C VAL A 484 -33.98 2.42 -19.27
N GLN A 485 -34.41 2.34 -18.01
CA GLN A 485 -34.99 1.14 -17.39
C GLN A 485 -36.52 1.25 -17.27
#